data_AF-A0A231GT68-F1
#
_entry.id   AF-A0A231GT68-F1
#
_cell.length_a   1.000
_cell.length_b   1.000
_cell.length_c   1.000
_cell.angle_alpha   90.00
_cell.angle_beta   90.00
_cell.angle_gamma   90.00
#
_symmetry.space_group_name_H-M   'P 1'
#
loop_
_entity.id
_entity.type
_entity.pdbx_description
1 polymer ?
#
loop_
_entity_poly.entity_id
_entity_poly.type
_entity_poly.pdbx_seq_one_letter_code
_entity_poly.pdbx_strand_id
1 'polypeptide(L)'
;MVGFSDITYLHLAVWHHCQVPGIHGGLAGLHATDTVHQLLTSTEPYVLERNPSLQSAAVESAGRARGFVIGGALAAMAGMVGAGLPELSGAIEAQRHVGLGHIDRHLTQLIRSGAFDNAAGFALGRFHGFQDYTDRGWNLVDVLRDRLIPLGKPILGGLEFGHGPDPHAIPLGSVAELDTDNGTLTFI
;
A
#
# COMPACT_ATOMS: atom_id res chain seq x y z
N MET A 1 8.63 2.92 -15.04
CA MET A 1 7.19 3.22 -15.30
C MET A 1 6.65 4.05 -14.14
N VAL A 2 5.79 5.04 -14.39
CA VAL A 2 5.17 5.88 -13.35
C VAL A 2 3.65 5.79 -13.49
N GLY A 3 2.95 5.59 -12.39
CA GLY A 3 1.48 5.62 -12.35
C GLY A 3 0.91 4.94 -11.10
N PHE A 4 -0.34 5.20 -10.77
CA PHE A 4 -1.05 4.63 -9.61
C PHE A 4 -2.43 4.12 -10.02
N SER A 5 -3.25 3.66 -9.06
CA SER A 5 -4.60 3.14 -9.34
C SER A 5 -4.57 1.93 -10.29
N ASP A 6 -5.31 1.93 -11.40
CA ASP A 6 -5.32 0.83 -12.39
C ASP A 6 -3.94 0.51 -12.99
N ILE A 7 -2.99 1.45 -13.01
CA ILE A 7 -1.61 1.17 -13.44
C ILE A 7 -0.92 0.16 -12.52
N THR A 8 -1.46 -0.11 -11.33
CA THR A 8 -1.03 -1.20 -10.45
C THR A 8 -0.99 -2.55 -11.18
N TYR A 9 -1.94 -2.84 -12.09
CA TYR A 9 -1.90 -4.07 -12.90
C TYR A 9 -0.60 -4.20 -13.70
N LEU A 10 -0.16 -3.10 -14.31
CA LEU A 10 1.07 -3.07 -15.08
C LEU A 10 2.30 -3.17 -14.17
N HIS A 11 2.31 -2.49 -13.01
CA HIS A 11 3.41 -2.61 -12.05
C HIS A 11 3.58 -4.06 -11.60
N LEU A 12 2.50 -4.74 -11.24
CA LEU A 12 2.53 -6.14 -10.81
C LEU A 12 2.99 -7.07 -11.94
N ALA A 13 2.49 -6.88 -13.17
CA ALA A 13 2.89 -7.70 -14.32
C ALA A 13 4.35 -7.50 -14.71
N VAL A 14 4.83 -6.25 -14.76
CA VAL A 14 6.23 -5.93 -15.05
C VAL A 14 7.15 -6.50 -13.98
N TRP A 15 6.78 -6.39 -12.70
CA TRP A 15 7.54 -7.02 -11.63
C TRP A 15 7.58 -8.54 -11.75
N HIS A 16 6.42 -9.18 -11.99
CA HIS A 16 6.31 -10.63 -12.12
C HIS A 16 7.16 -11.20 -13.27
N HIS A 17 7.18 -10.52 -14.42
CA HIS A 17 7.88 -11.03 -15.61
C HIS A 17 9.32 -10.56 -15.75
N CYS A 18 9.64 -9.37 -15.26
CA CYS A 18 10.92 -8.70 -15.54
C CYS A 18 11.68 -8.28 -14.28
N GLN A 19 11.04 -8.28 -13.11
CA GLN A 19 11.60 -7.77 -11.84
C GLN A 19 12.16 -6.34 -11.96
N VAL A 20 11.54 -5.51 -12.81
CA VAL A 20 11.92 -4.11 -13.01
C VAL A 20 11.09 -3.23 -12.07
N PRO A 21 11.73 -2.40 -11.23
CA PRO A 21 11.02 -1.47 -10.36
C PRO A 21 10.17 -0.43 -11.11
N GLY A 22 9.14 0.07 -10.44
CA GLY A 22 8.26 1.12 -10.93
C GLY A 22 7.98 2.15 -9.85
N ILE A 23 7.43 3.30 -10.24
CA ILE A 23 7.03 4.35 -9.30
C ILE A 23 5.50 4.35 -9.23
N HIS A 24 4.98 3.96 -8.06
CA HIS A 24 3.56 4.07 -7.75
C HIS A 24 3.27 5.49 -7.24
N GLY A 25 2.68 6.31 -8.11
CA GLY A 25 2.40 7.71 -7.81
C GLY A 25 1.82 8.43 -9.03
N GLY A 26 1.37 9.66 -8.82
CA GLY A 26 0.86 10.54 -9.87
C GLY A 26 1.78 11.73 -10.12
N LEU A 27 1.48 12.49 -11.17
CA LEU A 27 2.12 13.79 -11.48
C LEU A 27 1.14 14.95 -11.23
N ALA A 28 0.19 14.75 -10.31
CA ALA A 28 -0.82 15.73 -9.94
C ALA A 28 -0.65 16.07 -8.45
N GLY A 29 -0.31 17.33 -8.17
CA GLY A 29 0.12 17.77 -6.85
C GLY A 29 1.62 18.07 -6.78
N LEU A 30 2.03 18.92 -5.83
CA LEU A 30 3.43 19.33 -5.69
C LEU A 30 4.25 18.20 -5.07
N HIS A 31 3.80 17.62 -3.95
CA HIS A 31 4.49 16.50 -3.31
C HIS A 31 4.57 15.29 -4.24
N ALA A 32 3.49 14.99 -4.97
CA ALA A 32 3.48 13.91 -5.95
C ALA A 32 4.56 14.10 -7.02
N THR A 33 4.62 15.31 -7.61
CA THR A 33 5.60 15.63 -8.66
C THR A 33 7.03 15.64 -8.12
N ASP A 34 7.26 16.24 -6.96
CA ASP A 34 8.58 16.35 -6.33
C ASP A 34 9.12 14.97 -5.94
N THR A 35 8.27 14.10 -5.39
CA THR A 35 8.68 12.73 -5.02
C THR A 35 8.95 11.87 -6.24
N VAL A 36 8.17 11.98 -7.32
CA VAL A 36 8.50 11.31 -8.59
C VAL A 36 9.85 11.81 -9.13
N HIS A 37 10.08 13.12 -9.13
CA HIS A 37 11.34 13.70 -9.57
C HIS A 37 12.51 13.17 -8.73
N GLN A 38 12.41 13.22 -7.39
CA GLN A 38 13.42 12.68 -6.49
C GLN A 38 13.73 11.21 -6.77
N LEU A 39 12.72 10.37 -6.93
CA LEU A 39 12.89 8.94 -7.23
C LEU A 39 13.51 8.68 -8.61
N LEU A 40 13.40 9.60 -9.55
CA LEU A 40 14.00 9.49 -10.89
C LEU A 40 15.41 10.07 -10.98
N THR A 41 15.76 11.05 -10.14
CA THR A 41 17.00 11.82 -10.26
C THR A 41 17.96 11.67 -9.09
N SER A 42 17.57 10.95 -8.04
CA SER A 42 18.39 10.73 -6.84
C SER A 42 18.57 9.24 -6.56
N THR A 43 19.64 8.92 -5.85
CA THR A 43 19.93 7.59 -5.29
C THR A 43 19.96 7.61 -3.77
N GLU A 44 19.64 8.76 -3.16
CA GLU A 44 19.56 8.89 -1.71
C GLU A 44 18.36 8.10 -1.16
N PRO A 45 18.47 7.53 0.06
CA PRO A 45 17.35 6.90 0.73
C PRO A 45 16.14 7.82 0.80
N TYR A 46 14.97 7.24 0.60
CA TYR A 46 13.71 7.96 0.63
C TYR A 46 12.86 7.44 1.79
N VAL A 47 12.41 8.34 2.65
CA VAL A 47 11.67 7.99 3.87
C VAL A 47 10.24 8.52 3.76
N LEU A 48 9.26 7.64 3.93
CA LEU A 48 7.90 8.04 4.24
C LEU A 48 7.70 8.00 5.74
N GLU A 49 7.33 9.15 6.30
CA GLU A 49 6.91 9.26 7.70
C GLU A 49 5.39 9.07 7.81
N ARG A 50 4.96 8.44 8.90
CA ARG A 50 3.55 8.29 9.24
C ARG A 50 2.94 9.66 9.50
N ASN A 51 1.82 9.93 8.85
CA ASN A 51 0.90 10.99 9.20
C ASN A 51 -0.23 10.45 10.11
N PRO A 52 -0.26 10.80 11.41
CA PRO A 52 -1.29 10.34 12.34
C PRO A 52 -2.71 10.83 12.02
N SER A 53 -2.87 11.84 11.16
CA SER A 53 -4.19 12.36 10.77
C SER A 53 -4.90 11.50 9.73
N LEU A 54 -4.20 10.56 9.08
CA LEU A 54 -4.83 9.62 8.15
C LEU A 54 -5.60 8.54 8.91
N GLN A 55 -6.78 8.18 8.42
CA GLN A 55 -7.62 7.14 9.03
C GLN A 55 -6.91 5.79 9.15
N SER A 56 -6.04 5.43 8.19
CA SER A 56 -5.26 4.20 8.23
C SER A 56 -4.24 4.19 9.37
N ALA A 57 -3.84 5.34 9.93
CA ALA A 57 -2.96 5.41 11.08
C ALA A 57 -3.53 4.69 12.32
N ALA A 58 -4.85 4.49 12.41
CA ALA A 58 -5.43 3.70 13.49
C ALA A 58 -5.15 2.19 13.38
N VAL A 59 -4.64 1.70 12.25
CA VAL A 59 -4.34 0.28 12.02
C VAL A 59 -2.84 0.08 12.16
N GLU A 60 -2.43 -0.59 13.23
CA GLU A 60 -1.03 -0.78 13.58
C GLU A 60 -0.83 -2.11 14.31
N SER A 61 0.31 -2.74 14.05
CA SER A 61 0.79 -3.94 14.73
C SER A 61 2.31 -3.81 14.86
N ALA A 62 2.82 -3.82 16.10
CA ALA A 62 4.20 -3.46 16.38
C ALA A 62 5.20 -4.41 15.72
N GLY A 63 6.34 -3.86 15.28
CA GLY A 63 7.48 -4.62 14.82
C GLY A 63 8.27 -3.92 13.72
N ARG A 64 9.24 -4.64 13.18
CA ARG A 64 10.07 -4.20 12.06
C ARG A 64 10.02 -5.24 10.97
N ALA A 65 10.00 -4.79 9.73
CA ALA A 65 10.01 -5.66 8.56
C ALA A 65 10.95 -5.10 7.50
N ARG A 66 11.59 -5.99 6.74
CA ARG A 66 12.45 -5.61 5.62
C ARG A 66 12.16 -6.52 4.43
N GLY A 67 12.01 -5.93 3.25
CA GLY A 67 11.76 -6.69 2.03
C GLY A 67 11.49 -5.79 0.83
N PHE A 68 11.26 -6.40 -0.33
CA PHE A 68 10.77 -5.66 -1.50
C PHE A 68 9.40 -5.07 -1.21
N VAL A 69 9.13 -3.87 -1.70
CA VAL A 69 7.81 -3.23 -1.61
C VAL A 69 7.01 -3.53 -2.87
N ILE A 70 6.07 -4.46 -2.78
CA ILE A 70 5.16 -4.86 -3.85
C ILE A 70 3.71 -4.67 -3.37
N GLY A 71 2.93 -3.93 -4.15
CA GLY A 71 1.52 -3.68 -3.89
C GLY A 71 0.95 -2.55 -4.73
N GLY A 72 0.01 -1.79 -4.17
CA GLY A 72 -0.68 -0.68 -4.82
C GLY A 72 -2.18 -0.69 -4.54
N ALA A 73 -2.98 -0.44 -5.57
CA ALA A 73 -4.43 -0.44 -5.47
C ALA A 73 -4.98 -1.81 -5.08
N LEU A 74 -5.71 -1.89 -3.97
CA LEU A 74 -6.24 -3.14 -3.41
C LEU A 74 -7.08 -3.95 -4.41
N ALA A 75 -7.94 -3.26 -5.17
CA ALA A 75 -8.78 -3.90 -6.17
C ALA A 75 -7.95 -4.52 -7.32
N ALA A 76 -6.88 -3.85 -7.75
CA ALA A 76 -5.99 -4.35 -8.79
C ALA A 76 -5.18 -5.56 -8.33
N MET A 77 -4.67 -5.52 -7.10
CA MET A 77 -4.01 -6.69 -6.49
C MET A 77 -4.96 -7.89 -6.42
N ALA A 78 -6.18 -7.71 -5.92
CA ALA A 78 -7.17 -8.78 -5.89
C ALA A 78 -7.55 -9.29 -7.30
N GLY A 79 -7.63 -8.41 -8.29
CA GLY A 79 -7.92 -8.76 -9.68
C GLY A 79 -6.81 -9.59 -10.36
N MET A 80 -5.57 -9.52 -9.87
CA MET A 80 -4.44 -10.30 -10.38
C MET A 80 -4.36 -11.72 -9.80
N VAL A 81 -5.15 -12.05 -8.77
CA VAL A 81 -5.18 -13.41 -8.19
C VAL A 81 -5.58 -14.43 -9.25
N GLY A 82 -4.70 -15.41 -9.50
CA GLY A 82 -4.88 -16.42 -10.56
C GLY A 82 -4.47 -15.94 -11.96
N ALA A 83 -4.02 -14.70 -12.10
CA ALA A 83 -3.59 -14.08 -13.37
C ALA A 83 -2.12 -13.60 -13.34
N GLY A 84 -1.26 -14.26 -12.55
CA GLY A 84 0.16 -13.90 -12.45
C GLY A 84 0.48 -12.87 -11.36
N LEU A 85 -0.29 -12.84 -10.27
CA LEU A 85 0.05 -12.04 -9.09
C LEU A 85 1.44 -12.45 -8.54
N PRO A 86 2.41 -11.52 -8.43
CA PRO A 86 3.67 -11.80 -7.76
C PRO A 86 3.47 -11.91 -6.24
N GLU A 87 4.51 -12.39 -5.54
CA GLU A 87 4.51 -12.33 -4.07
C GLU A 87 4.38 -10.87 -3.60
N LEU A 88 3.40 -10.63 -2.73
CA LEU A 88 3.11 -9.29 -2.22
C LEU A 88 3.83 -9.05 -0.89
N SER A 89 4.21 -7.80 -0.68
CA SER A 89 4.75 -7.33 0.61
C SER A 89 3.79 -6.37 1.32
N GLY A 90 2.54 -6.26 0.86
CA GLY A 90 1.49 -5.59 1.61
C GLY A 90 1.51 -4.06 1.58
N ALA A 91 2.04 -3.40 0.54
CA ALA A 91 1.76 -1.98 0.31
C ALA A 91 0.34 -1.81 -0.24
N ILE A 92 -0.59 -1.29 0.57
CA ILE A 92 -2.02 -1.31 0.26
C ILE A 92 -2.61 0.10 0.32
N GLU A 93 -3.28 0.49 -0.76
CA GLU A 93 -4.12 1.69 -0.82
C GLU A 93 -5.46 1.38 -1.49
N ALA A 94 -6.46 2.23 -1.24
CA ALA A 94 -7.74 2.15 -1.95
C ALA A 94 -8.45 3.51 -2.00
N GLN A 95 -9.58 3.53 -2.70
CA GLN A 95 -10.49 4.66 -2.71
C GLN A 95 -11.94 4.20 -2.61
N ARG A 96 -12.80 5.04 -2.04
CA ARG A 96 -14.23 4.79 -1.85
C ARG A 96 -15.04 5.01 -3.13
N HIS A 97 -14.54 4.52 -4.26
CA HIS A 97 -15.42 4.16 -5.37
C HIS A 97 -16.15 2.83 -5.07
N VAL A 98 -15.78 2.17 -3.96
CA VAL A 98 -16.34 0.92 -3.46
C VAL A 98 -16.76 1.03 -1.98
N GLY A 99 -17.65 0.15 -1.52
CA GLY A 99 -18.09 0.09 -0.12
C GLY A 99 -17.16 -0.77 0.77
N LEU A 100 -17.40 -0.80 2.09
CA LEU A 100 -16.59 -1.58 3.05
C LEU A 100 -16.55 -3.07 2.69
N GLY A 101 -17.67 -3.64 2.23
CA GLY A 101 -17.71 -5.04 1.79
C GLY A 101 -16.81 -5.37 0.59
N HIS A 102 -16.40 -4.38 -0.22
CA HIS A 102 -15.42 -4.60 -1.27
C HIS A 102 -14.00 -4.66 -0.72
N ILE A 103 -13.67 -3.79 0.25
CA ILE A 103 -12.38 -3.83 0.95
C ILE A 103 -12.21 -5.18 1.63
N ASP A 104 -13.22 -5.60 2.40
CA ASP A 104 -13.26 -6.91 3.05
C ASP A 104 -13.07 -8.07 2.05
N ARG A 105 -13.84 -8.06 0.96
CA ARG A 105 -13.78 -9.12 -0.06
C ARG A 105 -12.40 -9.20 -0.73
N HIS A 106 -11.81 -8.06 -1.10
CA HIS A 106 -10.49 -8.04 -1.74
C HIS A 106 -9.40 -8.53 -0.78
N LEU A 107 -9.40 -8.08 0.47
CA LEU A 107 -8.46 -8.56 1.49
C LEU A 107 -8.64 -10.05 1.74
N THR A 108 -9.88 -10.51 1.91
CA THR A 108 -10.21 -11.92 2.09
C THR A 108 -9.73 -12.77 0.91
N GLN A 109 -9.88 -12.29 -0.32
CA GLN A 109 -9.39 -12.99 -1.51
C GLN A 109 -7.87 -13.14 -1.50
N LEU A 110 -7.13 -12.06 -1.21
CA LEU A 110 -5.66 -12.07 -1.15
C LEU A 110 -5.14 -12.96 -0.02
N ILE A 111 -5.78 -12.92 1.15
CA ILE A 111 -5.45 -13.79 2.29
C ILE A 111 -5.68 -15.25 1.91
N ARG A 112 -6.87 -15.58 1.38
CA ARG A 112 -7.23 -16.97 1.07
C ARG A 112 -6.49 -17.54 -0.13
N SER A 113 -5.95 -16.72 -1.02
CA SER A 113 -5.09 -17.16 -2.12
C SER A 113 -3.64 -17.38 -1.69
N GLY A 114 -3.28 -17.11 -0.43
CA GLY A 114 -1.90 -17.17 0.07
C GLY A 114 -1.01 -16.03 -0.43
N ALA A 115 -1.58 -14.98 -1.03
CA ALA A 115 -0.79 -13.89 -1.62
C ALA A 115 0.02 -13.11 -0.58
N PHE A 116 -0.42 -13.16 0.68
CA PHE A 116 0.24 -12.52 1.81
C PHE A 116 1.08 -13.46 2.67
N ASP A 117 1.19 -14.75 2.36
CA ASP A 117 1.85 -15.73 3.24
C ASP A 117 3.32 -15.37 3.50
N ASN A 118 4.01 -14.88 2.46
CA ASN A 118 5.42 -14.48 2.52
C ASN A 118 5.64 -12.97 2.79
N ALA A 119 4.57 -12.18 2.96
CA ALA A 119 4.72 -10.76 3.27
C ALA A 119 5.48 -10.57 4.59
N ALA A 120 6.46 -9.66 4.65
CA ALA A 120 7.20 -9.38 5.89
C ALA A 120 6.44 -8.42 6.83
N GLY A 121 5.54 -7.60 6.28
CA GLY A 121 4.75 -6.59 6.98
C GLY A 121 3.73 -5.95 6.03
N PHE A 122 3.01 -4.92 6.49
CA PHE A 122 2.03 -4.19 5.68
C PHE A 122 2.19 -2.68 5.84
N ALA A 123 2.30 -1.99 4.72
CA ALA A 123 2.33 -0.53 4.64
C ALA A 123 0.96 -0.04 4.15
N LEU A 124 0.21 0.67 4.98
CA LEU A 124 -1.14 1.13 4.64
C LEU A 124 -1.12 2.60 4.27
N GLY A 125 -1.42 2.84 2.99
CA GLY A 125 -1.49 4.17 2.39
C GLY A 125 -2.81 4.89 2.71
N ARG A 126 -3.25 5.71 1.78
CA ARG A 126 -4.53 6.39 1.82
C ARG A 126 -5.68 5.47 1.42
N PHE A 127 -6.80 5.66 2.10
CA PHE A 127 -8.09 5.04 1.79
C PHE A 127 -9.11 6.16 1.53
N HIS A 128 -8.91 6.89 0.43
CA HIS A 128 -9.59 8.16 0.19
C HIS A 128 -11.12 7.98 0.09
N GLY A 129 -11.88 8.86 0.74
CA GLY A 129 -13.34 8.85 0.75
C GLY A 129 -13.97 8.01 1.87
N PHE A 130 -13.22 7.18 2.60
CA PHE A 130 -13.72 6.40 3.75
C PHE A 130 -13.79 7.19 5.06
N GLN A 131 -13.40 8.48 5.04
CA GLN A 131 -13.56 9.38 6.19
C GLN A 131 -15.04 9.43 6.60
N ASP A 132 -15.29 9.22 7.90
CA ASP A 132 -16.62 9.22 8.52
C ASP A 132 -17.64 8.22 7.94
N TYR A 133 -17.20 7.31 7.06
CA TYR A 133 -18.08 6.31 6.46
C TYR A 133 -18.24 5.10 7.37
N THR A 134 -19.48 4.71 7.60
CA THR A 134 -19.85 3.49 8.33
C THR A 134 -20.88 2.67 7.54
N ASP A 135 -20.84 1.36 7.70
CA ASP A 135 -21.84 0.42 7.19
C ASP A 135 -22.11 -0.65 8.25
N ARG A 136 -23.38 -0.79 8.68
CA ARG A 136 -23.82 -1.74 9.72
C ARG A 136 -22.97 -1.69 11.01
N GLY A 137 -22.55 -0.49 11.41
CA GLY A 137 -21.75 -0.28 12.62
C GLY A 137 -20.25 -0.53 12.47
N TRP A 138 -19.78 -0.89 11.27
CA TRP A 138 -18.36 -1.02 10.95
C TRP A 138 -17.86 0.20 10.20
N ASN A 139 -16.60 0.58 10.44
CA ASN A 139 -15.85 1.53 9.62
C ASN A 139 -14.67 0.83 8.92
N LEU A 140 -13.88 1.59 8.16
CA LEU A 140 -12.72 1.07 7.44
C LEU A 140 -11.66 0.46 8.38
N VAL A 141 -11.37 1.12 9.50
CA VAL A 141 -10.36 0.68 10.48
C VAL A 141 -10.75 -0.68 11.05
N ASP A 142 -12.04 -0.89 11.32
CA ASP A 142 -12.54 -2.17 11.82
C ASP A 142 -12.28 -3.29 10.80
N VAL A 143 -12.60 -3.07 9.52
CA VAL A 143 -12.35 -4.05 8.44
C VAL A 143 -10.86 -4.33 8.28
N LEU A 144 -10.02 -3.29 8.24
CA LEU A 144 -8.58 -3.46 8.10
C LEU A 144 -7.97 -4.23 9.27
N ARG A 145 -8.37 -3.92 10.51
CA ARG A 145 -7.92 -4.64 11.70
C ARG A 145 -8.35 -6.10 11.66
N ASP A 146 -9.63 -6.35 11.40
CA ASP A 146 -10.21 -7.69 11.38
C ASP A 146 -9.59 -8.61 10.31
N ARG A 147 -9.11 -8.04 9.19
CA ARG A 147 -8.46 -8.81 8.12
C ARG A 147 -6.95 -8.93 8.28
N LEU A 148 -6.25 -7.87 8.71
CA LEU A 148 -4.78 -7.83 8.69
C LEU A 148 -4.12 -8.18 10.03
N ILE A 149 -4.71 -7.80 11.17
CA ILE A 149 -4.11 -8.09 12.50
C ILE A 149 -3.94 -9.59 12.75
N PRO A 150 -4.91 -10.47 12.40
CA PRO A 150 -4.75 -11.92 12.59
C PRO A 150 -3.57 -12.55 11.83
N LEU A 151 -3.00 -11.85 10.84
CA LEU A 151 -1.84 -12.34 10.10
C LEU A 151 -0.55 -12.29 10.93
N GLY A 152 -0.55 -11.60 12.07
CA GLY A 152 0.59 -11.60 13.01
C GLY A 152 1.84 -10.90 12.50
N LYS A 153 1.70 -9.99 11.53
CA LYS A 153 2.80 -9.27 10.88
C LYS A 153 2.83 -7.81 11.32
N PRO A 154 3.98 -7.11 11.23
CA PRO A 154 4.06 -5.68 11.44
C PRO A 154 3.14 -4.93 10.48
N ILE A 155 2.42 -3.92 10.98
CA ILE A 155 1.54 -3.08 10.17
C ILE A 155 1.81 -1.63 10.52
N LEU A 156 2.15 -0.83 9.52
CA LEU A 156 2.29 0.62 9.64
C LEU A 156 1.26 1.29 8.75
N GLY A 157 0.25 1.90 9.37
CA GLY A 157 -0.70 2.76 8.68
C GLY A 157 -0.40 4.24 8.81
N GLY A 158 -1.07 5.04 8.01
CA GLY A 158 -0.88 6.48 7.93
C GLY A 158 0.23 6.91 6.98
N LEU A 159 0.54 6.09 5.97
CA LEU A 159 1.53 6.45 4.94
C LEU A 159 0.86 7.23 3.80
N GLU A 160 1.57 8.21 3.27
CA GLU A 160 0.98 9.25 2.41
C GLU A 160 0.95 8.90 0.91
N PHE A 161 0.74 7.63 0.53
CA PHE A 161 0.63 7.20 -0.86
C PHE A 161 -0.79 6.73 -1.24
N GLY A 162 -1.09 6.65 -2.55
CA GLY A 162 -2.39 6.21 -3.07
C GLY A 162 -3.28 7.36 -3.53
N HIS A 163 -4.61 7.23 -3.42
CA HIS A 163 -5.54 8.26 -3.90
C HIS A 163 -5.62 9.49 -2.99
N GLY A 164 -5.81 10.67 -3.59
CA GLY A 164 -5.99 11.95 -2.89
C GLY A 164 -5.43 13.13 -3.70
N PRO A 165 -5.50 14.36 -3.15
CA PRO A 165 -5.12 15.57 -3.89
C PRO A 165 -3.60 15.74 -4.11
N ASP A 166 -2.75 15.22 -3.22
CA ASP A 166 -1.30 15.37 -3.31
C ASP A 166 -0.56 14.22 -2.59
N PRO A 167 -0.69 12.97 -3.07
CA PRO A 167 -0.04 11.81 -2.47
C PRO A 167 1.44 11.74 -2.83
N HIS A 168 2.26 11.20 -1.92
CA HIS A 168 3.64 10.80 -2.20
C HIS A 168 3.69 9.63 -3.19
N ALA A 169 4.67 9.66 -4.08
CA ALA A 169 5.05 8.50 -4.86
C ALA A 169 5.93 7.55 -4.04
N ILE A 170 5.84 6.25 -4.33
CA ILE A 170 6.70 5.21 -3.73
C ILE A 170 7.35 4.33 -4.82
N PRO A 171 8.60 3.89 -4.65
CA PRO A 171 9.25 2.98 -5.59
C PRO A 171 8.87 1.52 -5.30
N LEU A 172 7.95 0.97 -6.10
CA LEU A 172 7.61 -0.45 -6.06
C LEU A 172 8.75 -1.29 -6.65
N GLY A 173 9.01 -2.45 -6.06
CA GLY A 173 10.11 -3.32 -6.44
C GLY A 173 11.45 -2.96 -5.79
N SER A 174 11.51 -1.88 -5.01
CA SER A 174 12.68 -1.53 -4.20
C SER A 174 12.60 -2.16 -2.80
N VAL A 175 13.75 -2.33 -2.15
CA VAL A 175 13.80 -2.80 -0.77
C VAL A 175 13.45 -1.64 0.17
N ALA A 176 12.62 -1.91 1.18
CA ALA A 176 12.36 -0.97 2.25
C ALA A 176 12.41 -1.63 3.63
N GLU A 177 12.64 -0.80 4.63
CA GLU A 177 12.50 -1.11 6.06
C GLU A 177 11.28 -0.39 6.62
N LEU A 178 10.35 -1.17 7.16
CA LEU A 178 9.19 -0.70 7.91
C LEU A 178 9.51 -0.77 9.40
N ASP A 179 9.30 0.34 10.10
CA ASP A 179 9.54 0.48 11.53
C ASP A 179 8.34 1.15 12.19
N THR A 180 7.55 0.37 12.93
CA THR A 180 6.35 0.91 13.58
C THR A 180 6.66 1.81 14.76
N ASP A 181 7.79 1.59 15.43
CA ASP A 181 8.17 2.37 16.61
C ASP A 181 8.52 3.80 16.22
N ASN A 182 9.24 3.95 15.11
CA ASN A 182 9.59 5.26 14.53
C ASN A 182 8.52 5.78 13.57
N GLY A 183 7.56 4.95 13.19
CA GLY A 183 6.51 5.31 12.24
C GLY A 183 7.03 5.58 10.83
N THR A 184 8.02 4.81 10.35
CA THR A 184 8.68 5.06 9.07
C THR A 184 8.65 3.87 8.11
N LEU A 185 8.61 4.19 6.83
CA LEU A 185 8.94 3.27 5.73
C LEU A 185 10.11 3.86 4.94
N THR A 186 11.28 3.26 5.08
CA THR A 186 12.54 3.75 4.49
C THR A 186 12.94 2.89 3.30
N PHE A 187 13.00 3.48 2.11
CA PHE A 187 13.48 2.85 0.89
C PHE A 187 15.01 2.98 0.78
N ILE A 188 15.68 1.87 0.50
CA ILE A 188 17.15 1.70 0.51
C ILE A 188 17.67 1.45 -0.90
#